data_AF-A0ABD1SVW4-F1
#
_entry.id   AF-A0ABD1SVW4-F1
#
_cell.length_a   1.000
_cell.length_b   1.000
_cell.length_c   1.000
_cell.angle_alpha   90.00
_cell.angle_beta   90.00
_cell.angle_gamma   90.00
#
_symmetry.space_group_name_H-M   'P 1'
#
loop_
_entity.id
_entity.type
_entity.pdbx_description
1 polymer ?
#
loop_
_entity_poly.entity_id
_entity_poly.type
_entity_poly.pdbx_seq_one_letter_code
_entity_poly.pdbx_strand_id
1 'polypeptide(L)'
;MNSTSTQFVPSRRMGIYETVSMWGDFKENNSFDSSPETILEVEGKVDNHMQIIAQDTSPGIVGPSNKYDHVVRKPVDKVLRRLAQNREAARKSRLRKKAYVQKLESSKLRLIELTQELQRARQQGLYMGGDLDFSQLGYSGTMNPGIATFEMEYGHWVEEQNRQVSELRKALHSCSGERELQFFVNSGMRHYFDLFTMKAAAAKADVFYLMSGTWKTSAECYFSWIGGFRPSQLLKVLLPHLEPLSDQQQLEVCNLRQSCQQAEDALSQGMDKLRQILVETVSGGRLGEGNYLPHIHAAMEKLEALVRLVNQADHLRRETLKQISCILDIYQTARGLLALGEYFQCLRALSSLWESRPR
;
A
#
# COMPACT_ATOMS: atom_id res chain seq x y z
N MET A 1 -49.54 51.85 -14.01
CA MET A 1 -49.07 50.53 -13.54
C MET A 1 -48.25 49.93 -14.65
N ASN A 2 -46.92 49.93 -14.52
CA ASN A 2 -46.01 49.22 -15.43
C ASN A 2 -44.84 48.69 -14.60
N SER A 3 -44.80 47.38 -14.42
CA SER A 3 -43.80 46.64 -13.67
C SER A 3 -42.46 46.61 -14.41
N THR A 4 -41.36 46.95 -13.74
CA THR A 4 -40.00 46.80 -14.28
C THR A 4 -39.39 45.52 -13.73
N SER A 5 -39.18 44.56 -14.63
CA SER A 5 -38.55 43.26 -14.36
C SER A 5 -37.07 43.43 -14.08
N THR A 6 -36.60 42.88 -12.96
CA THR A 6 -35.20 42.86 -12.55
C THR A 6 -34.46 41.76 -13.33
N GLN A 7 -33.50 42.15 -14.17
CA GLN A 7 -32.63 41.18 -14.87
C GLN A 7 -31.63 40.56 -13.90
N PHE A 8 -31.74 39.25 -13.71
CA PHE A 8 -30.74 38.40 -13.06
C PHE A 8 -29.53 38.26 -14.00
N VAL A 9 -28.34 38.64 -13.53
CA VAL A 9 -27.07 38.38 -14.22
C VAL A 9 -26.61 36.97 -13.81
N PRO A 10 -26.41 36.02 -14.74
CA PRO A 10 -25.97 34.68 -14.38
C PRO A 10 -24.49 34.70 -13.99
N SER A 11 -24.18 34.17 -12.81
CA SER A 11 -22.82 33.90 -12.38
C SER A 11 -22.15 32.91 -13.34
N ARG A 12 -20.90 33.19 -13.69
CA ARG A 12 -20.07 32.39 -14.62
C ARG A 12 -20.10 30.91 -14.20
N ARG A 13 -20.78 30.10 -15.01
CA ARG A 13 -20.87 28.65 -14.88
C ARG A 13 -19.50 28.04 -15.14
N MET A 14 -18.89 27.47 -14.09
CA MET A 14 -17.60 26.78 -14.16
C MET A 14 -17.75 25.50 -15.01
N GLY A 15 -16.86 25.31 -15.99
CA GLY A 15 -16.79 24.14 -16.87
C GLY A 15 -16.30 22.86 -16.19
N ILE A 16 -16.93 22.48 -15.08
CA ILE A 16 -16.63 21.24 -14.35
C ILE A 16 -17.49 20.07 -14.89
N TYR A 17 -18.55 20.38 -15.64
CA TYR A 17 -19.48 19.37 -16.14
C TYR A 17 -18.95 18.54 -17.33
N GLU A 18 -17.98 19.07 -18.09
CA GLU A 18 -17.42 18.33 -19.24
C GLU A 18 -16.59 17.12 -18.82
N THR A 19 -15.99 17.12 -17.64
CA THR A 19 -15.20 15.96 -17.15
C THR A 19 -16.09 14.87 -16.53
N VAL A 20 -17.31 15.22 -16.09
CA VAL A 20 -18.28 14.27 -15.51
C VAL A 20 -19.04 13.50 -16.59
N SER A 21 -19.18 14.05 -17.79
CA SER A 21 -19.86 13.38 -18.93
C SER A 21 -19.10 12.17 -19.51
N MET A 22 -17.84 11.93 -19.11
CA MET A 22 -17.02 10.81 -19.61
C MET A 22 -17.20 9.50 -18.81
N TRP A 23 -18.33 9.34 -18.12
CA TRP A 23 -18.64 8.17 -17.29
C TRP A 23 -19.96 7.47 -17.67
N GLY A 24 -20.51 7.80 -18.84
CA GLY A 24 -21.71 7.17 -19.41
C GLY A 24 -21.50 5.73 -19.90
N ASP A 25 -20.27 5.32 -20.20
CA ASP A 25 -19.99 4.10 -20.99
C ASP A 25 -19.79 2.81 -20.15
N PHE A 26 -20.12 2.82 -18.85
CA PHE A 26 -19.98 1.64 -17.98
C PHE A 26 -21.31 0.96 -17.62
N LYS A 27 -22.37 1.21 -18.37
CA LYS A 27 -23.66 0.51 -18.23
C LYS A 27 -23.94 -0.32 -19.47
N GLU A 28 -23.46 -1.56 -19.52
CA GLU A 28 -24.25 -2.67 -20.06
C GLU A 28 -23.60 -4.04 -19.81
N ASN A 29 -24.48 -5.00 -19.50
CA ASN A 29 -24.35 -6.47 -19.57
C ASN A 29 -23.46 -7.20 -18.56
N ASN A 30 -24.08 -7.62 -17.46
CA ASN A 30 -24.23 -9.05 -17.16
C ASN A 30 -25.27 -9.27 -16.06
N SER A 31 -26.47 -9.69 -16.47
CA SER A 31 -27.46 -10.29 -15.59
C SER A 31 -27.08 -11.75 -15.36
N PHE A 32 -26.64 -12.09 -14.15
CA PHE A 32 -26.83 -13.42 -13.61
C PHE A 32 -27.31 -13.30 -12.17
N ASP A 33 -28.59 -13.59 -11.98
CA ASP A 33 -29.22 -13.85 -10.70
C ASP A 33 -28.54 -15.02 -10.00
N SER A 34 -28.13 -14.80 -8.76
CA SER A 34 -28.32 -15.78 -7.68
C SER A 34 -28.08 -15.12 -6.33
N SER A 35 -29.12 -15.14 -5.52
CA SER A 35 -29.06 -14.87 -4.08
C SER A 35 -29.37 -16.17 -3.31
N PRO A 36 -29.04 -16.22 -2.01
CA PRO A 36 -28.37 -17.36 -1.38
C PRO A 36 -29.27 -18.13 -0.39
N GLU A 37 -28.79 -19.28 0.09
CA GLU A 37 -29.08 -19.89 1.42
C GLU A 37 -28.42 -21.29 1.47
N THR A 38 -28.05 -21.96 2.57
CA THR A 38 -27.61 -21.63 3.94
C THR A 38 -27.08 -22.97 4.53
N ILE A 39 -25.94 -22.88 5.22
CA ILE A 39 -25.45 -23.65 6.39
C ILE A 39 -26.05 -25.04 6.68
N LEU A 40 -25.17 -26.04 6.78
CA LEU A 40 -25.33 -27.17 7.72
C LEU A 40 -23.94 -27.62 8.23
N GLU A 41 -23.69 -27.37 9.51
CA GLU A 41 -22.59 -27.94 10.31
C GLU A 41 -22.88 -29.42 10.62
N VAL A 42 -21.87 -30.28 10.53
CA VAL A 42 -21.81 -31.56 11.27
C VAL A 42 -20.36 -31.83 11.67
N GLU A 43 -20.08 -31.71 12.98
CA GLU A 43 -18.92 -32.30 13.65
C GLU A 43 -19.10 -33.82 13.81
N GLY A 44 -18.00 -34.59 13.86
CA GLY A 44 -18.04 -35.91 14.49
C GLY A 44 -16.98 -36.95 14.11
N LYS A 45 -15.93 -37.02 14.94
CA LYS A 45 -15.22 -38.22 15.42
C LYS A 45 -14.34 -39.06 14.48
N VAL A 46 -13.07 -39.05 14.84
CA VAL A 46 -12.03 -40.06 14.58
C VAL A 46 -12.16 -41.17 15.63
N ASP A 47 -12.35 -42.42 15.21
CA ASP A 47 -12.20 -43.61 16.07
C ASP A 47 -11.34 -44.64 15.35
N ASN A 48 -10.12 -44.87 15.85
CA ASN A 48 -9.29 -46.03 15.51
C ASN A 48 -8.99 -46.77 16.81
N HIS A 49 -9.92 -47.64 17.21
CA HIS A 49 -9.85 -48.42 18.44
C HIS A 49 -9.04 -49.71 18.19
N MET A 50 -7.86 -49.77 18.80
CA MET A 50 -7.00 -50.95 18.85
C MET A 50 -7.47 -51.83 20.01
N GLN A 51 -8.14 -52.94 19.70
CA GLN A 51 -8.64 -53.87 20.72
C GLN A 51 -7.71 -55.10 20.84
N ILE A 52 -7.05 -55.16 21.98
CA ILE A 52 -6.36 -56.32 22.55
C ILE A 52 -7.41 -57.28 23.09
N ILE A 53 -7.38 -58.56 22.70
CA ILE A 53 -8.02 -59.64 23.46
C ILE A 53 -7.08 -60.85 23.49
N ALA A 54 -6.81 -61.34 24.70
CA ALA A 54 -6.11 -62.56 25.02
C ALA A 54 -7.08 -63.54 25.72
N GLN A 55 -6.82 -64.85 25.54
CA GLN A 55 -7.24 -66.01 26.37
C GLN A 55 -8.74 -66.41 26.29
N ASP A 56 -9.21 -67.68 26.31
CA ASP A 56 -8.65 -68.96 26.80
C ASP A 56 -9.55 -70.18 26.40
N THR A 57 -8.98 -71.40 26.41
CA THR A 57 -9.57 -72.74 26.75
C THR A 57 -10.46 -73.62 25.78
N SER A 58 -9.85 -74.75 25.32
CA SER A 58 -10.22 -76.20 25.07
C SER A 58 -11.68 -76.76 25.19
N PRO A 59 -12.04 -78.04 24.82
CA PRO A 59 -11.28 -79.18 24.21
C PRO A 59 -12.01 -80.00 23.08
N GLY A 60 -11.27 -80.87 22.36
CA GLY A 60 -11.84 -81.93 21.50
C GLY A 60 -10.82 -82.94 20.93
N ILE A 61 -11.01 -84.22 21.26
CA ILE A 61 -10.15 -85.42 21.04
C ILE A 61 -10.42 -86.03 19.64
N VAL A 62 -9.45 -86.54 18.85
CA VAL A 62 -8.98 -87.96 18.69
C VAL A 62 -7.80 -87.96 17.67
N GLY A 63 -6.73 -88.74 17.92
CA GLY A 63 -5.46 -88.81 17.15
C GLY A 63 -5.45 -89.78 15.94
N PRO A 64 -4.34 -90.47 15.60
CA PRO A 64 -2.93 -90.34 16.00
C PRO A 64 -1.94 -90.33 14.79
N SER A 65 -0.66 -89.95 14.96
CA SER A 65 0.51 -90.66 14.39
C SER A 65 1.84 -89.89 14.53
N ASN A 66 2.86 -90.66 14.90
CA ASN A 66 4.30 -90.50 14.66
C ASN A 66 5.19 -89.65 15.59
N LYS A 67 5.92 -90.42 16.42
CA LYS A 67 7.39 -90.50 16.48
C LYS A 67 8.15 -89.25 16.97
N TYR A 68 8.53 -89.37 18.23
CA TYR A 68 9.79 -88.95 18.87
C TYR A 68 10.77 -88.10 18.04
N ASP A 69 11.21 -87.02 18.71
CA ASP A 69 12.56 -86.42 18.65
C ASP A 69 12.81 -85.09 17.88
N HIS A 70 11.88 -84.11 17.96
CA HIS A 70 12.18 -82.76 17.42
C HIS A 70 11.74 -81.53 18.22
N VAL A 71 11.25 -81.67 19.45
CA VAL A 71 10.51 -80.57 20.12
C VAL A 71 11.37 -79.62 20.97
N VAL A 72 12.62 -79.96 21.32
CA VAL A 72 13.43 -79.08 22.20
C VAL A 72 14.29 -78.04 21.45
N ARG A 73 14.56 -78.18 20.14
CA ARG A 73 15.44 -77.23 19.39
C ARG A 73 14.72 -76.03 18.75
N LYS A 74 13.43 -76.17 18.40
CA LYS A 74 12.67 -75.15 17.66
C LYS A 74 12.49 -73.79 18.36
N PRO A 75 12.37 -73.68 19.70
CA PRO A 75 12.25 -72.39 20.38
C PRO A 75 13.56 -71.58 20.39
N VAL A 76 14.69 -72.26 20.62
CA VAL A 76 16.02 -71.64 20.68
C VAL A 76 16.44 -71.12 19.30
N ASP A 77 16.19 -71.88 18.24
CA ASP A 77 16.48 -71.46 16.86
C ASP A 77 15.64 -70.25 16.40
N LYS A 78 14.43 -70.09 16.95
CA LYS A 78 13.57 -68.91 16.68
C LYS A 78 14.08 -67.69 17.44
N VAL A 79 14.54 -67.86 18.68
CA VAL A 79 15.16 -66.80 19.50
C VAL A 79 16.48 -66.32 18.88
N LEU A 80 17.35 -67.24 18.45
CA LEU A 80 18.61 -66.92 17.79
C LEU A 80 18.40 -66.13 16.48
N ARG A 81 17.40 -66.50 15.67
CA ARG A 81 17.03 -65.75 14.46
C ARG A 81 16.55 -64.33 14.75
N ARG A 82 15.72 -64.14 15.78
CA ARG A 82 15.26 -62.80 16.21
C ARG A 82 16.41 -61.93 16.70
N LEU A 83 17.35 -62.50 17.46
CA LEU A 83 18.54 -61.79 17.92
C LEU A 83 19.44 -61.39 16.74
N ALA A 84 19.62 -62.25 15.74
CA ALA A 84 20.36 -61.92 14.52
C ALA A 84 19.68 -60.77 13.74
N GLN A 85 18.37 -60.84 13.54
CA GLN A 85 17.60 -59.77 12.90
C GLN A 85 17.64 -58.45 13.67
N ASN A 86 17.58 -58.49 15.00
CA ASN A 86 17.70 -57.29 15.83
C ASN A 86 19.11 -56.67 15.73
N ARG A 87 20.17 -57.50 15.71
CA ARG A 87 21.55 -57.04 15.47
C ARG A 87 21.70 -56.38 14.10
N GLU A 88 21.11 -56.95 13.06
CA GLU A 88 21.11 -56.36 11.72
C GLU A 88 20.29 -55.07 11.63
N ALA A 89 19.10 -55.04 12.23
CA ALA A 89 18.25 -53.86 12.30
C ALA A 89 18.95 -52.71 13.05
N ALA A 90 19.63 -53.03 14.16
CA ALA A 90 20.43 -52.06 14.91
C ALA A 90 21.60 -51.52 14.08
N ARG A 91 22.31 -52.37 13.31
CA ARG A 91 23.36 -51.94 12.38
C ARG A 91 22.80 -51.01 11.28
N LYS A 92 21.70 -51.39 10.63
CA LYS A 92 21.04 -50.56 9.61
C LYS A 92 20.57 -49.23 10.17
N SER A 93 19.99 -49.22 11.37
CA SER A 93 19.57 -47.99 12.06
C SER A 93 20.75 -47.07 12.37
N ARG A 94 21.85 -47.62 12.91
CA ARG A 94 23.09 -46.86 13.15
C ARG A 94 23.66 -46.26 11.86
N LEU A 95 23.66 -47.02 10.76
CA LEU A 95 24.16 -46.54 9.47
C LEU A 95 23.31 -45.40 8.91
N ARG A 96 21.97 -45.50 8.99
CA ARG A 96 21.05 -44.42 8.58
C ARG A 96 21.24 -43.17 9.42
N LYS A 97 21.36 -43.31 10.74
CA LYS A 97 21.64 -42.17 11.64
C LYS A 97 22.98 -41.53 11.30
N LYS A 98 24.03 -42.32 11.05
CA LYS A 98 25.34 -41.81 10.65
C LYS A 98 25.29 -41.02 9.34
N ALA A 99 24.59 -41.55 8.32
CA ALA A 99 24.40 -40.85 7.05
C ALA A 99 23.60 -39.54 7.21
N TYR A 100 22.57 -39.55 8.07
CA TYR A 100 21.79 -38.35 8.37
C TYR A 100 22.62 -37.27 9.08
N VAL A 101 23.45 -37.66 10.06
CA VAL A 101 24.37 -36.75 10.75
C VAL A 101 25.39 -36.15 9.77
N GLN A 102 25.98 -36.94 8.87
CA GLN A 102 26.86 -36.41 7.83
C GLN A 102 26.16 -35.41 6.91
N LYS A 103 24.88 -35.64 6.57
CA LYS A 103 24.09 -34.69 5.79
C LYS A 103 23.82 -33.39 6.55
N LEU A 104 23.63 -33.46 7.86
CA LEU A 104 23.47 -32.27 8.70
C LEU A 104 24.79 -31.48 8.81
N GLU A 105 25.92 -32.18 8.95
CA GLU A 105 27.24 -31.56 8.99
C GLU A 105 27.57 -30.85 7.67
N SER A 106 27.27 -31.46 6.52
CA SER A 106 27.45 -30.81 5.23
C SER A 106 26.51 -29.63 5.02
N SER A 107 25.25 -29.74 5.46
CA SER A 107 24.29 -28.62 5.42
C SER A 107 24.74 -27.46 6.31
N LYS A 108 25.32 -27.74 7.48
CA LYS A 108 25.85 -26.72 8.38
C LYS A 108 27.02 -25.95 7.75
N LEU A 109 27.95 -26.66 7.11
CA LEU A 109 29.07 -26.01 6.40
C LEU A 109 28.58 -25.09 5.28
N ARG A 110 27.61 -25.55 4.48
CA ARG A 110 27.03 -24.74 3.41
C ARG A 110 26.31 -23.48 3.92
N LEU A 111 25.63 -23.58 5.07
CA LEU A 111 25.02 -22.42 5.72
C LEU A 111 26.07 -21.39 6.19
N ILE A 112 27.21 -21.86 6.70
CA ILE A 112 28.31 -20.98 7.10
C ILE A 112 28.90 -20.26 5.87
N GLU A 113 29.11 -20.97 4.76
CA GLU A 113 29.59 -20.39 3.50
C GLU A 113 28.62 -19.33 2.95
N LEU A 114 27.33 -19.65 2.89
CA LEU A 114 26.30 -18.71 2.44
C LEU A 114 26.21 -17.47 3.34
N THR A 115 26.38 -17.63 4.66
CA THR A 115 26.39 -16.52 5.60
C THR A 115 27.58 -15.59 5.35
N GLN A 116 28.76 -16.16 5.07
CA GLN A 116 29.96 -15.39 4.74
C GLN A 116 29.83 -14.67 3.38
N GLU A 117 29.21 -15.31 2.38
CA GLU A 117 28.91 -14.68 1.10
C GLU A 117 27.94 -13.51 1.25
N LEU A 118 26.89 -13.67 2.05
CA LEU A 118 25.95 -12.59 2.39
C LEU A 118 26.64 -11.41 3.08
N GLN A 119 27.55 -11.69 4.01
CA GLN A 119 28.30 -10.66 4.71
C GLN A 119 29.26 -9.92 3.75
N ARG A 120 29.92 -10.64 2.82
CA ARG A 120 30.73 -10.04 1.76
C ARG A 120 29.90 -9.19 0.80
N ALA A 121 28.73 -9.65 0.37
CA ALA A 121 27.83 -8.90 -0.50
C ALA A 121 27.33 -7.61 0.18
N ARG A 122 27.01 -7.67 1.48
CA ARG A 122 26.65 -6.48 2.27
C ARG A 122 27.81 -5.48 2.37
N GLN A 123 29.04 -5.96 2.59
CA GLN A 123 30.22 -5.08 2.63
C GLN A 123 30.51 -4.47 1.26
N GLN A 124 30.35 -5.21 0.16
CA GLN A 124 30.48 -4.66 -1.19
C GLN A 124 29.40 -3.60 -1.52
N GLY A 125 28.18 -3.74 -0.99
CA GLY A 125 27.15 -2.71 -1.08
C GLY A 125 27.44 -1.45 -0.27
N LEU A 126 28.18 -1.57 0.84
CA LEU A 126 28.52 -0.45 1.73
C LEU A 126 29.61 0.48 1.15
N TYR A 127 30.47 -0.02 0.26
CA TYR A 127 31.56 0.78 -0.35
C TYR A 127 31.10 1.66 -1.53
N MET A 128 29.85 1.56 -1.98
CA MET A 128 29.31 2.33 -3.12
C MET A 128 28.16 3.28 -2.74
N GLY A 129 27.76 3.31 -1.47
CA GLY A 129 26.71 4.21 -0.96
C GLY A 129 27.13 4.81 0.36
N GLY A 130 27.87 5.92 0.30
CA GLY A 130 28.14 6.74 1.47
C GLY A 130 26.90 7.53 1.86
N ASP A 131 26.39 7.25 3.05
CA ASP A 131 25.63 8.15 3.93
C ASP A 131 24.26 8.63 3.42
N LEU A 132 23.21 7.85 3.70
CA LEU A 132 22.06 8.33 4.47
C LEU A 132 21.26 7.14 5.02
N ASP A 133 21.10 7.14 6.34
CA ASP A 133 20.42 6.12 7.11
C ASP A 133 18.90 6.33 6.99
N PHE A 134 18.20 5.50 6.22
CA PHE A 134 16.77 5.24 6.38
C PHE A 134 16.46 3.77 6.05
N SER A 135 16.44 2.95 7.10
CA SER A 135 15.48 1.87 7.33
C SER A 135 15.09 0.99 6.13
N GLN A 136 15.96 0.04 5.81
CA GLN A 136 15.62 -1.38 5.60
C GLN A 136 14.15 -1.70 5.26
N LEU A 137 13.82 -1.72 3.96
CA LEU A 137 12.90 -2.71 3.42
C LEU A 137 13.54 -3.32 2.17
N GLY A 138 13.86 -4.61 2.27
CA GLY A 138 14.52 -5.36 1.22
C GLY A 138 13.64 -5.52 -0.01
N TYR A 139 13.85 -4.66 -0.99
CA TYR A 139 13.71 -4.98 -2.42
C TYR A 139 14.89 -4.34 -3.14
N SER A 140 15.99 -5.07 -3.24
CA SER A 140 17.02 -4.79 -4.26
C SER A 140 16.48 -5.27 -5.62
N GLY A 141 15.35 -4.73 -6.03
CA GLY A 141 14.90 -4.73 -7.42
C GLY A 141 15.38 -3.42 -8.03
N THR A 142 15.86 -3.44 -9.26
CA THR A 142 16.15 -2.26 -10.09
C THR A 142 15.17 -1.14 -9.77
N MET A 143 15.63 -0.13 -9.02
CA MET A 143 14.83 1.01 -8.63
C MET A 143 14.30 1.63 -9.93
N ASN A 144 12.98 1.73 -10.08
CA ASN A 144 12.41 2.33 -11.28
C ASN A 144 13.05 3.72 -11.43
N PRO A 145 13.79 4.00 -12.52
CA PRO A 145 14.56 5.23 -12.64
C PRO A 145 13.67 6.47 -12.53
N GLY A 146 12.41 6.38 -12.96
CA GLY A 146 11.43 7.47 -12.78
C GLY A 146 11.08 7.73 -11.31
N ILE A 147 11.06 6.69 -10.46
CA ILE A 147 10.80 6.82 -9.02
C ILE A 147 12.03 7.36 -8.29
N ALA A 148 13.23 6.90 -8.64
CA ALA A 148 14.46 7.45 -8.07
C ALA A 148 14.63 8.95 -8.39
N THR A 149 14.32 9.36 -9.63
CA THR A 149 14.31 10.78 -10.00
C THR A 149 13.26 11.55 -9.19
N PHE A 150 12.05 11.02 -9.05
CA PHE A 150 10.99 11.66 -8.28
C PHE A 150 11.35 11.84 -6.80
N GLU A 151 11.96 10.85 -6.16
CA GLU A 151 12.38 10.94 -4.75
C GLU A 151 13.40 12.05 -4.53
N MET A 152 14.40 12.12 -5.42
CA MET A 152 15.43 13.16 -5.40
C MET A 152 14.80 14.55 -5.59
N GLU A 153 13.98 14.72 -6.63
CA GLU A 153 13.31 15.98 -6.94
C GLU A 153 12.34 16.40 -5.83
N TYR A 154 11.63 15.44 -5.21
CA TYR A 154 10.75 15.71 -4.09
C TYR A 154 11.52 16.16 -2.83
N GLY A 155 12.69 15.56 -2.55
CA GLY A 155 13.57 16.00 -1.47
C GLY A 155 13.96 17.48 -1.63
N HIS A 156 14.44 17.84 -2.81
CA HIS A 156 14.75 19.24 -3.14
C HIS A 156 13.52 20.15 -3.11
N TRP A 157 12.36 19.65 -3.55
CA TRP A 157 11.10 20.39 -3.47
C TRP A 157 10.75 20.72 -2.02
N VAL A 158 10.92 19.79 -1.08
CA VAL A 158 10.67 20.02 0.36
C VAL A 158 11.63 21.06 0.95
N GLU A 159 12.91 21.00 0.61
CA GLU A 159 13.92 21.98 1.04
C GLU A 159 13.57 23.38 0.54
N GLU A 160 13.23 23.49 -0.74
CA GLU A 160 12.84 24.74 -1.39
C GLU A 160 11.53 25.29 -0.82
N GLN A 161 10.54 24.43 -0.54
CA GLN A 161 9.31 24.83 0.14
C GLN A 161 9.60 25.44 1.51
N ASN A 162 10.52 24.84 2.27
CA ASN A 162 10.92 25.36 3.58
C ASN A 162 11.62 26.73 3.47
N ARG A 163 12.48 26.89 2.46
CA ARG A 163 13.13 28.17 2.16
C ARG A 163 12.11 29.24 1.80
N GLN A 164 11.20 28.96 0.85
CA GLN A 164 10.16 29.91 0.43
C GLN A 164 9.21 30.30 1.57
N VAL A 165 8.83 29.35 2.43
CA VAL A 165 8.04 29.63 3.64
C VAL A 165 8.77 30.59 4.58
N SER A 166 10.07 30.37 4.81
CA SER A 166 10.89 31.25 5.64
C SER A 166 10.99 32.68 5.07
N GLU A 167 11.20 32.80 3.76
CA GLU A 167 11.30 34.09 3.08
C GLU A 167 9.97 34.84 3.02
N LEU A 168 8.88 34.14 2.68
CA LEU A 168 7.54 34.71 2.66
C LEU A 168 7.11 35.19 4.05
N ARG A 169 7.46 34.44 5.10
CA ARG A 169 7.26 34.87 6.48
C ARG A 169 7.99 36.17 6.76
N LYS A 170 9.28 36.28 6.41
CA LYS A 170 10.05 37.52 6.60
C LYS A 170 9.44 38.69 5.84
N ALA A 171 9.08 38.51 4.57
CA ALA A 171 8.47 39.54 3.74
C ALA A 171 7.15 40.07 4.32
N LEU A 172 6.29 39.16 4.83
CA LEU A 172 5.04 39.55 5.49
C LEU A 172 5.28 40.31 6.80
N HIS A 173 6.36 40.00 7.55
CA HIS A 173 6.70 40.71 8.78
C HIS A 173 7.36 42.08 8.51
N SER A 174 8.12 42.22 7.43
CA SER A 174 8.80 43.47 7.07
C SER A 174 7.91 44.48 6.34
N CYS A 175 6.59 44.24 6.27
CA CYS A 175 5.64 45.05 5.50
C CYS A 175 6.09 45.25 4.04
N SER A 176 6.54 44.16 3.40
CA SER A 176 6.98 44.18 2.01
C SER A 176 5.92 44.75 1.07
N GLY A 177 6.37 45.49 0.06
CA GLY A 177 5.48 46.10 -0.92
C GLY A 177 4.77 45.05 -1.78
N GLU A 178 3.62 45.43 -2.32
CA GLU A 178 2.73 44.56 -3.10
C GLU A 178 3.44 43.80 -4.24
N ARG A 179 4.38 44.46 -4.94
CA ARG A 179 5.16 43.84 -6.03
C ARG A 179 6.08 42.72 -5.56
N GLU A 180 6.71 42.89 -4.40
CA GLU A 180 7.55 41.86 -3.81
C GLU A 180 6.68 40.67 -3.36
N LEU A 181 5.52 40.95 -2.78
CA LEU A 181 4.58 39.91 -2.39
C LEU A 181 4.01 39.14 -3.59
N GLN A 182 3.73 39.84 -4.69
CA GLN A 182 3.32 39.23 -5.96
C GLN A 182 4.38 38.26 -6.49
N PHE A 183 5.66 38.60 -6.35
CA PHE A 183 6.75 37.70 -6.71
C PHE A 183 6.70 36.41 -5.88
N PHE A 184 6.60 36.52 -4.54
CA PHE A 184 6.50 35.35 -3.67
C PHE A 184 5.26 34.49 -3.95
N VAL A 185 4.10 35.11 -4.16
CA VAL A 185 2.86 34.39 -4.47
C VAL A 185 2.98 33.64 -5.79
N ASN A 186 3.47 34.29 -6.84
CA ASN A 186 3.69 33.64 -8.14
C ASN A 186 4.73 32.51 -8.04
N SER A 187 5.78 32.71 -7.23
CA SER A 187 6.79 31.69 -6.96
C SER A 187 6.19 30.48 -6.27
N GLY A 188 5.46 30.69 -5.17
CA GLY A 188 4.82 29.62 -4.40
C GLY A 188 3.79 28.85 -5.21
N MET A 189 2.96 29.55 -5.99
CA MET A 189 1.99 28.92 -6.89
C MET A 189 2.66 28.00 -7.92
N ARG A 190 3.74 28.48 -8.56
CA ARG A 190 4.53 27.67 -9.50
C ARG A 190 5.13 26.46 -8.81
N HIS A 191 5.70 26.64 -7.62
CA HIS A 191 6.31 25.57 -6.85
C HIS A 191 5.34 24.42 -6.56
N TYR A 192 4.09 24.69 -6.18
CA TYR A 192 3.06 23.65 -6.04
C TYR A 192 2.65 23.02 -7.38
N PHE A 193 2.64 23.77 -8.48
CA PHE A 193 2.33 23.22 -9.81
C PHE A 193 3.43 22.29 -10.33
N ASP A 194 4.68 22.59 -10.00
CA ASP A 194 5.83 21.74 -10.32
C ASP A 194 5.69 20.41 -9.57
N LEU A 195 5.27 20.42 -8.29
CA LEU A 195 4.96 19.18 -7.55
C LEU A 195 3.93 18.31 -8.28
N PHE A 196 2.81 18.89 -8.73
CA PHE A 196 1.79 18.12 -9.44
C PHE A 196 2.30 17.56 -10.77
N THR A 197 3.22 18.26 -11.43
CA THR A 197 3.85 17.81 -12.68
C THR A 197 4.80 16.63 -12.43
N MET A 198 5.66 16.73 -11.41
CA MET A 198 6.56 15.65 -11.00
C MET A 198 5.77 14.41 -10.54
N LYS A 199 4.69 14.60 -9.79
CA LYS A 199 3.77 13.51 -9.40
C LYS A 199 3.11 12.83 -10.58
N ALA A 200 2.71 13.57 -11.62
CA ALA A 200 2.12 12.98 -12.82
C ALA A 200 3.13 12.09 -13.56
N ALA A 201 4.41 12.47 -13.59
CA ALA A 201 5.47 11.62 -14.14
C ALA A 201 5.70 10.37 -13.26
N ALA A 202 5.76 10.52 -11.94
CA ALA A 202 5.88 9.41 -11.01
C ALA A 202 4.70 8.43 -11.09
N ALA A 203 3.46 8.93 -11.25
CA ALA A 203 2.27 8.09 -11.42
C ALA A 203 2.38 7.18 -12.66
N LYS A 204 2.92 7.71 -13.76
CA LYS A 204 3.14 6.91 -14.98
C LYS A 204 4.26 5.88 -14.80
N ALA A 205 5.26 6.19 -13.99
CA ALA A 205 6.35 5.26 -13.70
C ALA A 205 5.90 4.13 -12.75
N ASP A 206 5.27 4.49 -11.63
CA ASP A 206 4.70 3.56 -10.66
C ASP A 206 3.59 4.26 -9.84
N VAL A 207 2.33 3.99 -10.22
CA VAL A 207 1.17 4.57 -9.54
C VAL A 207 0.96 4.01 -8.14
N PHE A 208 1.40 2.77 -7.87
CA PHE A 208 1.27 2.16 -6.55
C PHE A 208 2.26 2.79 -5.57
N TYR A 209 3.49 3.04 -6.01
CA TYR A 209 4.46 3.81 -5.25
C TYR A 209 3.87 5.18 -4.84
N LEU A 210 3.37 5.94 -5.81
CA LEU A 210 2.83 7.28 -5.54
C LEU A 210 1.63 7.22 -4.58
N MET A 211 0.74 6.24 -4.75
CA MET A 211 -0.45 6.05 -3.92
C MET A 211 -0.16 5.51 -2.52
N SER A 212 0.91 4.72 -2.34
CA SER A 212 1.34 4.23 -1.04
C SER A 212 1.78 5.37 -0.11
N GLY A 213 2.22 6.49 -0.70
CA GLY A 213 2.69 7.65 0.04
C GLY A 213 4.08 7.48 0.66
N THR A 214 4.83 6.42 0.34
CA THR A 214 6.18 6.17 0.89
C THR A 214 7.16 7.33 0.72
N TRP A 215 6.92 8.20 -0.25
CA TRP A 215 7.66 9.43 -0.49
C TRP A 215 7.36 10.57 0.50
N LYS A 216 6.38 10.43 1.40
CA LYS A 216 6.06 11.42 2.44
C LYS A 216 6.30 10.87 3.85
N THR A 217 6.28 11.75 4.84
CA THR A 217 6.31 11.35 6.24
C THR A 217 5.01 10.66 6.67
N SER A 218 5.08 9.80 7.70
CA SER A 218 3.92 9.02 8.19
C SER A 218 2.68 9.87 8.49
N ALA A 219 2.84 11.05 9.10
CA ALA A 219 1.72 11.95 9.39
C ALA A 219 1.16 12.59 8.11
N GLU A 220 2.00 12.98 7.15
CA GLU A 220 1.51 13.48 5.85
C GLU A 220 0.72 12.40 5.09
N CYS A 221 1.15 11.14 5.17
CA CYS A 221 0.40 10.02 4.59
C CYS A 221 -0.95 9.82 5.26
N TYR A 222 -1.00 9.92 6.58
CA TYR A 222 -2.24 9.74 7.34
C TYR A 222 -3.35 10.71 6.91
N PHE A 223 -3.00 11.96 6.58
CA PHE A 223 -3.95 12.98 6.12
C PHE A 223 -4.10 13.06 4.59
N SER A 224 -3.50 12.14 3.84
CA SER A 224 -3.57 12.13 2.37
C SER A 224 -4.88 11.50 1.86
N TRP A 225 -5.36 12.01 0.73
CA TRP A 225 -6.50 11.56 -0.05
C TRP A 225 -6.08 11.50 -1.52
N ILE A 226 -6.09 10.33 -2.17
CA ILE A 226 -5.68 10.16 -3.59
C ILE A 226 -4.37 10.92 -3.92
N GLY A 227 -3.26 10.44 -3.35
CA GLY A 227 -1.91 10.92 -3.63
C GLY A 227 -1.52 12.28 -3.00
N GLY A 228 -2.40 12.99 -2.29
CA GLY A 228 -2.05 14.29 -1.69
C GLY A 228 -3.12 14.83 -0.75
N PHE A 229 -3.11 16.13 -0.43
CA PHE A 229 -4.11 16.72 0.47
C PHE A 229 -5.52 16.74 -0.14
N ARG A 230 -6.57 16.75 0.69
CA ARG A 230 -7.95 16.96 0.23
C ARG A 230 -8.24 18.47 0.12
N PRO A 231 -8.55 19.02 -1.06
CA PRO A 231 -8.78 20.46 -1.25
C PRO A 231 -9.79 21.11 -0.31
N SER A 232 -10.96 20.51 -0.10
CA SER A 232 -12.02 21.03 0.79
C SER A 232 -11.55 21.14 2.24
N GLN A 233 -10.83 20.12 2.72
CA GLN A 233 -10.23 20.09 4.04
C GLN A 233 -9.09 21.10 4.16
N LEU A 234 -8.30 21.26 3.10
CA LEU A 234 -7.25 22.26 3.09
C LEU A 234 -7.84 23.67 3.20
N LEU A 235 -8.87 24.00 2.42
CA LEU A 235 -9.57 25.28 2.52
C LEU A 235 -10.11 25.54 3.93
N LYS A 236 -10.62 24.50 4.60
CA LYS A 236 -11.07 24.60 5.99
C LYS A 236 -9.93 24.92 6.96
N VAL A 237 -8.74 24.33 6.76
CA VAL A 237 -7.55 24.61 7.58
C VAL A 237 -7.01 26.01 7.33
N LEU A 238 -7.03 26.48 6.08
CA LEU A 238 -6.48 27.79 5.71
C LEU A 238 -7.38 28.96 6.13
N LEU A 239 -8.70 28.77 6.13
CA LEU A 239 -9.68 29.86 6.32
C LEU A 239 -9.37 30.81 7.50
N PRO A 240 -9.03 30.33 8.72
CA PRO A 240 -8.72 31.21 9.85
C PRO A 240 -7.47 32.09 9.64
N HIS A 241 -6.57 31.71 8.72
CA HIS A 241 -5.33 32.42 8.43
C HIS A 241 -5.48 33.45 7.32
N LEU A 242 -6.64 33.53 6.67
CA LEU A 242 -6.91 34.44 5.56
C LEU A 242 -7.55 35.77 6.02
N GLU A 243 -7.91 35.89 7.29
CA GLU A 243 -8.58 37.08 7.82
C GLU A 243 -7.69 38.35 7.73
N PRO A 244 -8.31 39.53 7.53
CA PRO A 244 -9.74 39.77 7.34
C PRO A 244 -10.21 39.44 5.91
N LEU A 245 -11.40 38.83 5.78
CA LEU A 245 -12.08 38.54 4.51
C LEU A 245 -13.38 39.33 4.42
N SER A 246 -13.69 39.90 3.25
CA SER A 246 -15.02 40.49 2.99
C SER A 246 -16.12 39.40 2.96
N ASP A 247 -17.36 39.78 3.23
CA ASP A 247 -18.51 38.86 3.18
C ASP A 247 -18.62 38.15 1.83
N GLN A 248 -18.31 38.86 0.74
CA GLN A 248 -18.28 38.29 -0.62
C GLN A 248 -17.18 37.22 -0.75
N GLN A 249 -15.96 37.51 -0.29
CA GLN A 249 -14.87 36.53 -0.32
C GLN A 249 -15.17 35.30 0.55
N GLN A 250 -15.76 35.50 1.73
CA GLN A 250 -16.14 34.39 2.60
C GLN A 250 -17.16 33.47 1.92
N LEU A 251 -18.17 34.06 1.26
CA LEU A 251 -19.17 33.32 0.49
C LEU A 251 -18.52 32.55 -0.68
N GLU A 252 -17.63 33.19 -1.43
CA GLU A 252 -16.92 32.58 -2.56
C GLU A 252 -16.01 31.43 -2.13
N VAL A 253 -15.26 31.59 -1.03
CA VAL A 253 -14.44 30.50 -0.46
C VAL A 253 -15.32 29.34 0.03
N CYS A 254 -16.48 29.63 0.62
CA CYS A 254 -17.44 28.58 1.02
C CYS A 254 -17.99 27.82 -0.19
N ASN A 255 -18.36 28.52 -1.27
CA ASN A 255 -18.83 27.92 -2.51
C ASN A 255 -17.73 27.07 -3.17
N LEU A 256 -16.49 27.58 -3.21
CA LEU A 256 -15.33 26.84 -3.72
C LEU A 256 -15.11 25.55 -2.92
N ARG A 257 -15.19 25.62 -1.59
CA ARG A 257 -15.07 24.44 -0.71
C ARG A 257 -16.15 23.40 -0.98
N GLN A 258 -17.40 23.83 -1.15
CA GLN A 258 -18.50 22.92 -1.47
C GLN A 258 -18.31 22.27 -2.85
N SER A 259 -17.88 23.04 -3.85
CA SER A 259 -17.57 22.51 -5.19
C SER A 259 -16.43 21.50 -5.15
N CYS A 260 -15.37 21.78 -4.37
CA CYS A 260 -14.27 20.83 -4.15
C CYS A 260 -14.78 19.53 -3.51
N GLN A 261 -15.63 19.62 -2.48
CA GLN A 261 -16.19 18.44 -1.82
C GLN A 261 -16.97 17.55 -2.80
N GLN A 262 -17.80 18.14 -3.67
CA GLN A 262 -18.55 17.38 -4.67
C GLN A 262 -17.62 16.66 -5.66
N ALA A 263 -16.57 17.33 -6.14
CA ALA A 263 -15.59 16.72 -7.03
C ALA A 263 -14.77 15.62 -6.32
N GLU A 264 -14.43 15.82 -5.05
CA GLU A 264 -13.74 14.84 -4.21
C GLU A 264 -14.60 13.59 -3.98
N ASP A 265 -15.90 13.75 -3.73
CA ASP A 265 -16.82 12.64 -3.55
C ASP A 265 -16.94 11.82 -4.84
N ALA A 266 -17.05 12.49 -5.99
CA ALA A 266 -17.09 11.83 -7.30
C ALA A 266 -15.79 11.05 -7.59
N LEU A 267 -14.62 11.65 -7.33
CA LEU A 267 -13.33 10.98 -7.51
C LEU A 267 -13.13 9.80 -6.55
N SER A 268 -13.60 9.94 -5.31
CA SER A 268 -13.55 8.85 -4.31
C SER A 268 -14.43 7.67 -4.73
N GLN A 269 -15.65 7.93 -5.20
CA GLN A 269 -16.53 6.89 -5.75
C GLN A 269 -15.91 6.20 -6.98
N GLY A 270 -15.28 6.97 -7.88
CA GLY A 270 -14.54 6.43 -9.02
C GLY A 270 -13.39 5.51 -8.61
N MET A 271 -12.64 5.90 -7.57
CA MET A 271 -11.57 5.08 -6.99
C MET A 271 -12.10 3.77 -6.40
N ASP A 272 -13.20 3.82 -5.66
CA ASP A 272 -13.78 2.62 -5.04
C ASP A 272 -14.33 1.65 -6.10
N LYS A 273 -14.99 2.17 -7.14
CA LYS A 273 -15.41 1.35 -8.29
C LYS A 273 -14.21 0.74 -9.02
N LEU A 274 -13.13 1.49 -9.23
CA LEU A 274 -11.93 0.95 -9.86
C LEU A 274 -11.29 -0.15 -9.02
N ARG A 275 -11.24 0.00 -7.68
CA ARG A 275 -10.76 -1.04 -6.77
C ARG A 275 -11.59 -2.32 -6.90
N GLN A 276 -12.92 -2.22 -6.96
CA GLN A 276 -13.81 -3.36 -7.17
C GLN A 276 -13.50 -4.08 -8.50
N ILE A 277 -13.42 -3.32 -9.60
CA ILE A 277 -13.08 -3.86 -10.93
C ILE A 277 -11.72 -4.57 -10.90
N LEU A 278 -10.71 -3.99 -10.24
CA LEU A 278 -9.38 -4.59 -10.11
C LEU A 278 -9.43 -5.89 -9.31
N VAL A 279 -10.16 -5.92 -8.19
CA VAL A 279 -10.35 -7.14 -7.39
C VAL A 279 -11.02 -8.24 -8.21
N GLU A 280 -12.09 -7.93 -8.94
CA GLU A 280 -12.78 -8.88 -9.82
C GLU A 280 -11.87 -9.37 -10.95
N THR A 281 -11.09 -8.47 -11.56
CA THR A 281 -10.18 -8.80 -12.67
C THR A 281 -9.07 -9.75 -12.21
N VAL A 282 -8.49 -9.49 -11.04
CA VAL A 282 -7.42 -10.31 -10.45
C VAL A 282 -7.96 -11.63 -9.91
N SER A 283 -9.19 -11.63 -9.38
CA SER A 283 -9.85 -12.83 -8.81
C SER A 283 -10.63 -13.66 -9.84
N GLY A 284 -10.68 -13.22 -11.10
CA GLY A 284 -11.48 -13.85 -12.16
C GLY A 284 -11.00 -15.24 -12.61
N GLY A 285 -9.83 -15.69 -12.14
CA GLY A 285 -9.38 -17.08 -12.27
C GLY A 285 -9.57 -17.81 -10.95
N ARG A 286 -9.91 -19.11 -10.96
CA ARG A 286 -9.90 -19.89 -9.72
C ARG A 286 -8.50 -19.80 -9.12
N LEU A 287 -8.39 -19.18 -7.94
CA LEU A 287 -7.18 -19.18 -7.12
C LEU A 287 -6.70 -20.63 -6.95
N GLY A 288 -5.69 -21.03 -7.71
CA GLY A 288 -5.17 -22.40 -7.73
C GLY A 288 -5.03 -23.05 -9.12
N GLU A 289 -5.57 -22.49 -10.19
CA GLU A 289 -5.50 -23.08 -11.56
C GLU A 289 -4.22 -22.74 -12.35
N GLY A 290 -3.22 -22.12 -11.71
CA GLY A 290 -1.86 -22.00 -12.25
C GLY A 290 -1.65 -21.00 -13.40
N ASN A 291 -2.71 -20.45 -14.01
CA ASN A 291 -2.60 -19.48 -15.11
C ASN A 291 -3.12 -18.07 -14.73
N TYR A 292 -2.35 -17.36 -13.93
CA TYR A 292 -2.65 -15.99 -13.45
C TYR A 292 -2.29 -14.89 -14.47
N LEU A 293 -1.49 -15.22 -15.48
CA LEU A 293 -0.90 -14.24 -16.40
C LEU A 293 -1.95 -13.40 -17.18
N PRO A 294 -3.05 -13.98 -17.70
CA PRO A 294 -4.07 -13.20 -18.41
C PRO A 294 -4.81 -12.20 -17.51
N HIS A 295 -5.07 -12.59 -16.25
CA HIS A 295 -5.72 -11.75 -15.26
C HIS A 295 -4.84 -10.58 -14.85
N ILE A 296 -3.53 -10.82 -14.65
CA ILE A 296 -2.56 -9.76 -14.37
C ILE A 296 -2.46 -8.79 -15.55
N HIS A 297 -2.39 -9.29 -16.79
CA HIS A 297 -2.37 -8.42 -17.97
C HIS A 297 -3.63 -7.54 -18.07
N ALA A 298 -4.82 -8.13 -17.90
CA ALA A 298 -6.07 -7.38 -17.87
C ALA A 298 -6.11 -6.35 -16.73
N ALA A 299 -5.58 -6.68 -15.56
CA ALA A 299 -5.49 -5.76 -14.42
C ALA A 299 -4.53 -4.59 -14.72
N MET A 300 -3.38 -4.85 -15.37
CA MET A 300 -2.45 -3.78 -15.77
C MET A 300 -3.10 -2.75 -16.70
N GLU A 301 -3.90 -3.18 -17.67
CA GLU A 301 -4.66 -2.27 -18.55
C GLU A 301 -5.63 -1.36 -17.76
N LYS A 302 -6.17 -1.86 -16.64
CA LYS A 302 -7.01 -1.06 -15.74
C LYS A 302 -6.21 -0.10 -14.85
N LEU A 303 -4.90 -0.31 -14.63
CA LEU A 303 -4.07 0.59 -13.84
C LEU A 303 -3.88 1.96 -14.50
N GLU A 304 -4.00 2.07 -15.82
CA GLU A 304 -4.01 3.38 -16.48
C GLU A 304 -5.20 4.24 -16.02
N ALA A 305 -6.33 3.62 -15.63
CA ALA A 305 -7.43 4.36 -15.00
C ALA A 305 -7.06 4.90 -13.62
N LEU A 306 -6.20 4.20 -12.86
CA LEU A 306 -5.69 4.66 -11.58
C LEU A 306 -4.76 5.87 -11.77
N VAL A 307 -3.87 5.82 -12.76
CA VAL A 307 -3.02 6.96 -13.15
C VAL A 307 -3.87 8.19 -13.46
N ARG A 308 -4.93 8.02 -14.27
CA ARG A 308 -5.87 9.11 -14.58
C ARG A 308 -6.55 9.68 -13.34
N LEU A 309 -7.03 8.85 -12.42
CA LEU A 309 -7.68 9.31 -11.17
C LEU A 309 -6.73 10.14 -10.30
N VAL A 310 -5.47 9.71 -10.16
CA VAL A 310 -4.47 10.47 -9.40
C VAL A 310 -4.20 11.82 -10.04
N ASN A 311 -4.06 11.86 -11.37
CA ASN A 311 -3.87 13.10 -12.12
C ASN A 311 -5.09 14.03 -12.03
N GLN A 312 -6.32 13.49 -12.02
CA GLN A 312 -7.53 14.27 -11.82
C GLN A 312 -7.61 14.86 -10.41
N ALA A 313 -7.18 14.12 -9.38
CA ALA A 313 -7.11 14.64 -8.02
C ALA A 313 -6.09 15.78 -7.89
N ASP A 314 -4.91 15.67 -8.52
CA ASP A 314 -3.92 16.76 -8.56
C ASP A 314 -4.39 17.94 -9.44
N HIS A 315 -5.14 17.68 -10.50
CA HIS A 315 -5.78 18.74 -11.27
C HIS A 315 -6.78 19.54 -10.42
N LEU A 316 -7.61 18.85 -9.62
CA LEU A 316 -8.51 19.50 -8.68
C LEU A 316 -7.74 20.37 -7.69
N ARG A 317 -6.66 19.86 -7.08
CA ARG A 317 -5.79 20.66 -6.19
C ARG A 317 -5.25 21.91 -6.86
N ARG A 318 -4.72 21.76 -8.07
CA ARG A 318 -4.19 22.85 -8.87
C ARG A 318 -5.26 23.92 -9.13
N GLU A 319 -6.45 23.49 -9.52
CA GLU A 319 -7.54 24.41 -9.81
C GLU A 319 -8.06 25.09 -8.54
N THR A 320 -8.18 24.38 -7.43
CA THR A 320 -8.54 24.97 -6.13
C THR A 320 -7.55 26.07 -5.73
N LEU A 321 -6.23 25.84 -5.85
CA LEU A 321 -5.21 26.84 -5.52
C LEU A 321 -5.31 28.07 -6.42
N LYS A 322 -5.60 27.90 -7.71
CA LYS A 322 -5.83 29.03 -8.61
C LYS A 322 -7.08 29.81 -8.22
N GLN A 323 -8.20 29.13 -8.02
CA GLN A 323 -9.48 29.77 -7.73
C GLN A 323 -9.41 30.54 -6.42
N ILE A 324 -8.82 29.97 -5.35
CA ILE A 324 -8.66 30.72 -4.10
C ILE A 324 -7.77 31.96 -4.30
N SER A 325 -6.68 31.88 -5.08
CA SER A 325 -5.85 33.06 -5.37
C SER A 325 -6.55 34.14 -6.20
N CYS A 326 -7.61 33.78 -6.95
CA CYS A 326 -8.44 34.74 -7.67
C CYS A 326 -9.49 35.41 -6.79
N ILE A 327 -9.96 34.72 -5.75
CA ILE A 327 -10.92 35.24 -4.76
C ILE A 327 -10.22 36.19 -3.78
N LEU A 328 -8.99 35.87 -3.42
CA LEU A 328 -8.21 36.60 -2.43
C LEU A 328 -7.41 37.76 -3.04
N ASP A 329 -7.15 38.78 -2.23
CA ASP A 329 -6.11 39.75 -2.55
C ASP A 329 -4.70 39.14 -2.39
N ILE A 330 -3.68 39.90 -2.79
CA ILE A 330 -2.32 39.39 -2.78
C ILE A 330 -1.74 39.15 -1.38
N TYR A 331 -2.16 39.94 -0.38
CA TYR A 331 -1.75 39.76 1.01
C TYR A 331 -2.43 38.55 1.64
N GLN A 332 -3.72 38.38 1.40
CA GLN A 332 -4.49 37.21 1.80
C GLN A 332 -3.93 35.94 1.15
N THR A 333 -3.61 35.99 -0.15
CA THR A 333 -3.01 34.85 -0.87
C THR A 333 -1.64 34.50 -0.31
N ALA A 334 -0.80 35.50 -0.01
CA ALA A 334 0.49 35.29 0.63
C ALA A 334 0.36 34.65 2.03
N ARG A 335 -0.57 35.13 2.87
CA ARG A 335 -0.85 34.50 4.17
C ARG A 335 -1.35 33.06 3.99
N GLY A 336 -2.20 32.82 3.00
CA GLY A 336 -2.69 31.49 2.66
C GLY A 336 -1.57 30.53 2.25
N LEU A 337 -0.64 30.96 1.40
CA LEU A 337 0.52 30.16 1.01
C LEU A 337 1.50 29.92 2.17
N LEU A 338 1.69 30.92 3.04
CA LEU A 338 2.47 30.75 4.26
C LEU A 338 1.84 29.69 5.17
N ALA A 339 0.55 29.82 5.48
CA ALA A 339 -0.18 28.87 6.31
C ALA A 339 -0.22 27.46 5.70
N LEU A 340 -0.32 27.35 4.37
CA LEU A 340 -0.24 26.08 3.65
C LEU A 340 1.11 25.40 3.87
N GLY A 341 2.21 26.15 3.74
CA GLY A 341 3.55 25.63 3.97
C GLY A 341 3.80 25.24 5.41
N GLU A 342 3.38 26.09 6.36
CA GLU A 342 3.49 25.82 7.80
C GLU A 342 2.67 24.60 8.23
N TYR A 343 1.49 24.39 7.65
CA TYR A 343 0.68 23.20 7.89
C TYR A 343 1.44 21.91 7.54
N PHE A 344 2.05 21.83 6.36
CA PHE A 344 2.84 20.65 5.99
C PHE A 344 4.14 20.52 6.78
N GLN A 345 4.79 21.62 7.16
CA GLN A 345 5.92 21.60 8.09
C GLN A 345 5.53 21.00 9.44
N CYS A 346 4.37 21.38 9.98
CA CYS A 346 3.83 20.82 11.22
C CYS A 346 3.58 19.32 11.11
N LEU A 347 3.06 18.82 9.98
CA LEU A 347 2.88 17.37 9.76
C LEU A 347 4.22 16.62 9.73
N ARG A 348 5.24 17.17 9.06
CA ARG A 348 6.59 16.57 9.04
C ARG A 348 7.25 16.59 10.41
N ALA A 349 7.13 17.70 11.13
CA ALA A 349 7.62 17.84 12.49
C ALA A 349 6.94 16.85 13.44
N LEU A 350 5.63 16.65 13.32
CA LEU A 350 4.87 15.67 14.09
C LEU A 350 5.41 14.25 13.89
N SER A 351 5.70 13.85 12.65
CA SER A 351 6.30 12.53 12.36
C SER A 351 7.68 12.39 13.01
N SER A 352 8.52 13.41 12.86
CA SER A 352 9.89 13.42 13.41
C SER A 352 9.91 13.34 14.94
N LEU A 353 9.02 14.08 15.61
CA LEU A 353 8.86 14.05 17.06
C LEU A 353 8.29 12.72 17.56
N TRP A 354 7.36 12.12 16.80
CA TRP A 354 6.84 10.81 17.14
C TRP A 354 7.92 9.73 17.06
N GLU A 355 8.76 9.75 16.03
CA GLU A 355 9.85 8.78 15.84
C GLU A 355 10.95 8.91 16.90
N SER A 356 11.25 10.12 17.35
CA SER A 356 12.28 10.42 18.35
C SER A 356 11.83 10.29 19.81
N ARG A 357 10.58 9.85 20.08
CA ARG A 357 10.07 9.71 21.45
C ARG A 357 10.82 8.61 22.22
N PRO A 358 11.03 8.77 23.54
CA PRO A 358 11.54 7.69 24.40
C PRO A 358 10.62 6.47 24.32
N ARG A 359 11.20 5.26 24.24
CA ARG A 359 10.47 3.98 24.22
C ARG A 359 10.23 3.42 25.60
#